data_AF-A0A512JC36-F1
#
_entry.id   AF-A0A512JC36-F1
#
_cell.length_a   1.000
_cell.length_b   1.000
_cell.length_c   1.000
_cell.angle_alpha   90.00
_cell.angle_beta   90.00
_cell.angle_gamma   90.00
#
_symmetry.space_group_name_H-M   'P 1'
#
loop_
_entity.id
_entity.type
_entity.pdbx_description
1 polymer ?
#
loop_
_entity_poly.entity_id
_entity_poly.type
_entity_poly.pdbx_seq_one_letter_code
_entity_poly.pdbx_strand_id
1 'polypeptide(L)'
;MDRRRALTAVAAAVSMPIFAFSAFAQNASSSVSEKSGNTAAAMGEAEAKHAADTSTAGLMSLETSRIALKKAQNPKVKEFAQFEVAEQETIADVLKSMRDQSTPASGQVKAPSAEVTQTNLDAKGKQMVEKLQKAEAGAFDREYVQGQIQGHQQLLQIQETYLKSGKDRENLNVTKLMRGQIKEHLALLQDIEKQLGRG
;
A
#
# COMPACT_ATOMS: atom_id res chain seq x y z
N MET A 1 -1.50 -82.84 23.98
CA MET A 1 -2.97 -82.97 24.10
C MET A 1 -3.56 -82.86 22.71
N ASP A 2 -4.04 -84.00 22.21
CA ASP A 2 -5.06 -84.23 21.16
C ASP A 2 -6.13 -83.11 21.06
N ARG A 3 -6.86 -82.79 19.96
CA ARG A 3 -7.19 -83.46 18.69
C ARG A 3 -8.09 -82.51 17.85
N ARG A 4 -8.01 -82.63 16.50
CA ARG A 4 -9.14 -82.65 15.51
C ARG A 4 -9.89 -81.33 15.25
N ARG A 5 -9.98 -80.80 14.03
CA ARG A 5 -10.78 -81.19 12.81
C ARG A 5 -11.48 -79.87 12.38
N ALA A 6 -11.89 -79.55 11.16
CA ALA A 6 -11.83 -80.13 9.82
C ALA A 6 -12.22 -79.01 8.83
N LEU A 7 -11.81 -79.18 7.57
CA LEU A 7 -12.26 -78.44 6.39
C LEU A 7 -13.77 -78.55 6.19
N THR A 8 -14.44 -77.49 5.72
CA THR A 8 -15.54 -77.62 4.74
C THR A 8 -15.70 -76.32 3.96
N ALA A 9 -15.56 -76.41 2.64
CA ALA A 9 -15.90 -75.38 1.67
C ALA A 9 -17.39 -75.49 1.30
N VAL A 10 -18.05 -74.35 1.05
CA VAL A 10 -19.24 -74.30 0.18
C VAL A 10 -19.17 -73.00 -0.62
N ALA A 11 -18.98 -73.13 -1.92
CA ALA A 11 -19.26 -72.09 -2.90
C ALA A 11 -20.76 -72.10 -3.20
N ALA A 12 -21.38 -70.92 -3.20
CA ALA A 12 -22.73 -70.73 -3.72
C ALA A 12 -22.71 -69.51 -4.64
N ALA A 13 -22.92 -69.77 -5.94
CA ALA A 13 -23.19 -68.76 -6.94
C ALA A 13 -24.60 -68.20 -6.71
N VAL A 14 -24.75 -66.87 -6.72
CA VAL A 14 -26.05 -66.21 -6.78
C VAL A 14 -26.00 -65.14 -7.86
N SER A 15 -26.91 -65.35 -8.82
CA SER A 15 -27.28 -64.50 -9.95
C SER A 15 -27.81 -63.13 -9.51
N MET A 16 -27.44 -62.09 -10.27
CA MET A 16 -27.99 -60.74 -10.19
C MET A 16 -29.47 -60.70 -10.60
N PRO A 17 -30.27 -59.84 -9.94
CA PRO A 17 -31.21 -58.99 -10.63
C PRO A 17 -30.97 -57.51 -10.32
N ILE A 18 -30.93 -56.71 -11.39
CA ILE A 18 -30.86 -55.26 -11.37
C ILE A 18 -32.20 -54.72 -10.87
N PHE A 19 -32.19 -53.99 -9.76
CA PHE A 19 -33.23 -53.04 -9.41
C PHE A 19 -32.56 -51.68 -9.16
N ALA A 20 -32.94 -50.71 -9.99
CA ALA A 20 -32.48 -49.33 -9.90
C ALA A 20 -32.98 -48.71 -8.59
N PHE A 21 -32.07 -48.46 -7.65
CA PHE A 21 -32.32 -47.61 -6.50
C PHE A 21 -32.25 -46.15 -6.95
N SER A 22 -33.34 -45.41 -6.75
CA SER A 22 -33.29 -43.95 -6.68
C SER A 22 -32.43 -43.58 -5.48
N ALA A 23 -31.22 -43.09 -5.74
CA ALA A 23 -30.36 -42.56 -4.70
C ALA A 23 -30.93 -41.22 -4.19
N PHE A 24 -31.47 -41.22 -2.96
CA PHE A 24 -31.56 -40.00 -2.17
C PHE A 24 -30.14 -39.61 -1.76
N ALA A 25 -29.52 -38.72 -2.54
CA ALA A 25 -28.27 -38.08 -2.16
C ALA A 25 -28.54 -37.06 -1.03
N GLN A 26 -28.49 -37.52 0.22
CA GLN A 26 -28.28 -36.65 1.38
C GLN A 26 -26.78 -36.54 1.61
N ASN A 27 -26.17 -35.49 1.05
CA ASN A 27 -24.97 -34.90 1.64
C ASN A 27 -24.87 -33.43 1.23
N ALA A 28 -25.79 -32.61 1.76
CA ALA A 28 -25.64 -31.17 1.76
C ALA A 28 -24.58 -30.79 2.81
N SER A 29 -23.31 -31.12 2.53
CA SER A 29 -22.20 -30.44 3.20
C SER A 29 -22.20 -29.02 2.64
N SER A 30 -22.69 -28.09 3.45
CA SER A 30 -22.65 -26.67 3.18
C SER A 30 -21.17 -26.26 3.16
N SER A 31 -20.55 -26.28 1.99
CA SER A 31 -19.26 -25.64 1.77
C SER A 31 -19.47 -24.12 1.78
N VAL A 32 -19.63 -23.56 2.98
CA VAL A 32 -19.34 -22.16 3.27
C VAL A 32 -17.82 -22.01 3.15
N SER A 33 -17.30 -22.00 1.93
CA SER A 33 -15.90 -21.70 1.65
C SER A 33 -15.72 -21.27 0.20
N GLU A 34 -16.53 -20.34 -0.28
CA GLU A 34 -16.19 -19.53 -1.46
C GLU A 34 -16.57 -18.07 -1.23
N LYS A 35 -15.90 -17.44 -0.24
CA LYS A 35 -15.73 -15.99 -0.22
C LYS A 35 -14.47 -15.56 0.52
N SER A 36 -13.34 -16.18 0.18
CA SER A 36 -12.07 -15.46 0.23
C SER A 36 -11.75 -15.03 -1.19
N GLY A 37 -12.45 -13.97 -1.63
CA GLY A 37 -12.32 -13.39 -2.96
C GLY A 37 -11.01 -12.61 -3.12
N ASN A 38 -9.88 -13.29 -2.91
CA ASN A 38 -8.57 -12.82 -3.35
C ASN A 38 -8.17 -13.56 -4.64
N THR A 39 -9.12 -13.71 -5.57
CA THR A 39 -8.73 -13.76 -6.97
C THR A 39 -8.14 -12.39 -7.27
N ALA A 40 -6.87 -12.31 -7.62
CA ALA A 40 -6.20 -11.10 -8.06
C ALA A 40 -6.91 -10.54 -9.30
N ALA A 41 -8.02 -9.83 -9.09
CA ALA A 41 -8.62 -9.01 -10.10
C ALA A 41 -7.60 -7.91 -10.41
N ALA A 42 -7.33 -7.67 -11.69
CA ALA A 42 -6.54 -6.53 -12.10
C ALA A 42 -7.07 -5.28 -11.39
N MET A 43 -6.15 -4.49 -10.82
CA MET A 43 -6.48 -3.30 -10.06
C MET A 43 -7.45 -2.42 -10.86
N GLY A 44 -8.56 -2.02 -10.23
CA GLY A 44 -9.57 -1.20 -10.88
C GLY A 44 -9.00 0.15 -11.34
N GLU A 45 -9.66 0.80 -12.30
CA GLU A 45 -9.20 2.10 -12.84
C GLU A 45 -9.06 3.16 -11.74
N ALA A 46 -9.99 3.18 -10.78
CA ALA A 46 -9.95 4.10 -9.64
C ALA A 46 -8.73 3.84 -8.74
N GLU A 47 -8.44 2.58 -8.43
CA GLU A 47 -7.28 2.16 -7.66
C GLU A 47 -5.97 2.49 -8.41
N ALA A 48 -5.93 2.25 -9.73
CA ALA A 48 -4.77 2.56 -10.55
C ALA A 48 -4.46 4.05 -10.61
N LYS A 49 -5.50 4.87 -10.81
CA LYS A 49 -5.37 6.32 -10.77
C LYS A 49 -4.94 6.81 -9.39
N HIS A 50 -5.56 6.31 -8.32
CA HIS A 50 -5.22 6.67 -6.95
C HIS A 50 -3.77 6.35 -6.60
N ALA A 51 -3.29 5.15 -6.96
CA ALA A 51 -1.92 4.73 -6.74
C ALA A 51 -0.93 5.59 -7.55
N ALA A 52 -1.26 5.91 -8.81
CA ALA A 52 -0.43 6.76 -9.65
C ALA A 52 -0.33 8.20 -9.09
N ASP A 53 -1.47 8.83 -8.80
CA ASP A 53 -1.51 10.20 -8.28
C ASP A 53 -0.80 10.31 -6.92
N THR A 54 -1.03 9.34 -6.02
CA THR A 54 -0.36 9.28 -4.71
C THR A 54 1.15 9.10 -4.88
N SER A 55 1.58 8.19 -5.76
CA SER A 55 3.00 7.98 -6.05
C SER A 55 3.66 9.24 -6.61
N THR A 56 3.03 9.95 -7.55
CA THR A 56 3.60 11.17 -8.13
C THR A 56 3.80 12.25 -7.06
N ALA A 57 2.79 12.51 -6.23
CA ALA A 57 2.90 13.50 -5.18
C ALA A 57 3.89 13.09 -4.06
N GLY A 58 3.90 11.80 -3.69
CA GLY A 58 4.83 11.25 -2.70
C GLY A 58 6.30 11.33 -3.14
N LEU A 59 6.60 11.06 -4.42
CA LEU A 59 7.96 11.18 -4.96
C LEU A 59 8.51 12.61 -4.89
N MET A 60 7.67 13.62 -5.14
CA MET A 60 8.05 15.02 -4.92
C MET A 60 8.38 15.27 -3.44
N SER A 61 7.54 14.78 -2.53
CA SER A 61 7.77 14.96 -1.09
C SER A 61 9.07 14.30 -0.62
N LEU A 62 9.34 13.08 -1.11
CA LEU A 62 10.56 12.34 -0.83
C LEU A 62 11.81 13.10 -1.31
N GLU A 63 11.83 13.54 -2.57
CA GLU A 63 13.02 14.20 -3.12
C GLU A 63 13.29 15.56 -2.51
N THR A 64 12.26 16.36 -2.28
CA THR A 64 12.42 17.65 -1.61
C THR A 64 12.90 17.47 -0.17
N SER A 65 12.49 16.42 0.53
CA SER A 65 12.95 16.10 1.89
C SER A 65 14.39 15.58 1.92
N ARG A 66 14.80 14.78 0.92
CA ARG A 66 16.22 14.39 0.74
C ARG A 66 17.13 15.62 0.51
N ILE A 67 16.64 16.66 -0.16
CA ILE A 67 17.36 17.93 -0.29
C ILE A 67 17.40 18.66 1.07
N ALA A 68 16.27 18.70 1.80
CA ALA A 68 16.19 19.37 3.09
C ALA A 68 17.13 18.78 4.14
N LEU A 69 17.34 17.45 4.16
CA LEU A 69 18.35 16.84 5.04
C LEU A 69 19.76 17.42 4.86
N LYS A 70 20.08 17.89 3.65
CA LYS A 70 21.39 18.48 3.31
C LYS A 70 21.44 19.98 3.50
N LYS A 71 20.33 20.69 3.23
CA LYS A 71 20.32 22.16 3.12
C LYS A 71 19.61 22.87 4.28
N ALA A 72 18.66 22.22 4.94
CA ALA A 72 17.86 22.86 5.99
C ALA A 72 18.74 23.31 7.16
N GLN A 73 18.48 24.52 7.66
CA GLN A 73 19.19 25.12 8.79
C GLN A 73 18.37 25.02 10.07
N ASN A 74 17.05 25.15 9.96
CA ASN A 74 16.15 25.02 11.08
C ASN A 74 16.05 23.54 11.53
N PRO A 75 16.28 23.24 12.82
CA PRO A 75 16.27 21.87 13.32
C PRO A 75 14.91 21.17 13.17
N LYS A 76 13.80 21.92 13.27
CA LYS A 76 12.44 21.37 13.08
C LYS A 76 12.15 21.03 11.62
N VAL A 77 12.70 21.80 10.69
CA VAL A 77 12.63 21.47 9.25
C VAL A 77 13.42 20.20 8.95
N LYS A 78 14.63 20.07 9.50
CA LYS A 78 15.45 18.86 9.33
C LYS A 78 14.82 17.63 9.97
N GLU A 79 14.22 17.78 11.16
CA GLU A 79 13.48 16.73 11.85
C GLU A 79 12.28 16.25 11.01
N PHE A 80 11.44 17.17 10.51
CA PHE A 80 10.34 16.83 9.61
C PHE A 80 10.84 16.10 8.35
N ALA A 81 11.89 16.62 7.70
CA ALA A 81 12.44 16.00 6.50
C ALA A 81 12.95 14.56 6.73
N GLN A 82 13.48 14.26 7.91
CA GLN A 82 13.92 12.90 8.24
C GLN A 82 12.75 11.93 8.34
N PHE A 83 11.66 12.33 9.01
CA PHE A 83 10.45 11.53 9.09
C PHE A 83 9.80 11.34 7.71
N GLU A 84 9.71 12.42 6.94
CA GLU A 84 9.10 12.40 5.61
C GLU A 84 9.83 11.48 4.64
N VAL A 85 11.17 11.43 4.68
CA VAL A 85 11.94 10.47 3.86
C VAL A 85 11.57 9.03 4.21
N ALA A 86 11.58 8.68 5.50
CA ALA A 86 11.29 7.32 5.93
C ALA A 86 9.84 6.90 5.60
N GLU A 87 8.88 7.82 5.77
CA GLU A 87 7.48 7.55 5.45
C GLU A 87 7.27 7.39 3.94
N GLN A 88 7.78 8.30 3.11
CA GLN A 88 7.56 8.22 1.65
C GLN A 88 8.25 7.01 1.02
N GLU A 89 9.39 6.55 1.55
CA GLU A 89 10.00 5.29 1.15
C GLU A 89 9.09 4.09 1.48
N THR A 90 8.46 4.11 2.65
CA THR A 90 7.49 3.08 3.07
C THR A 90 6.25 3.09 2.18
N ILE A 91 5.67 4.26 1.94
CA ILE A 91 4.48 4.41 1.08
C ILE A 91 4.80 3.96 -0.36
N ALA A 92 5.96 4.32 -0.90
CA ALA A 92 6.37 3.91 -2.23
C ALA A 92 6.47 2.37 -2.36
N ASP A 93 7.01 1.70 -1.35
CA ASP A 93 7.09 0.24 -1.32
C ASP A 93 5.72 -0.42 -1.17
N VAL A 94 4.86 0.11 -0.29
CA VAL A 94 3.47 -0.35 -0.12
C VAL A 94 2.68 -0.20 -1.43
N LEU A 95 2.75 0.96 -2.10
CA LEU A 95 2.09 1.16 -3.40
C LEU A 95 2.66 0.28 -4.51
N LYS A 96 3.94 -0.10 -4.42
CA LYS A 96 4.55 -1.06 -5.35
C LYS A 96 4.00 -2.46 -5.10
N SER A 97 3.96 -2.93 -3.85
CA SER A 97 3.47 -4.28 -3.52
C SER A 97 1.97 -4.45 -3.80
N MET A 98 1.16 -3.42 -3.56
CA MET A 98 -0.26 -3.45 -3.87
C MET A 98 -0.53 -3.54 -5.40
N ARG A 99 0.33 -2.93 -6.22
CA ARG A 99 0.26 -3.01 -7.68
C ARG A 99 0.78 -4.34 -8.22
N ASP A 100 1.80 -4.90 -7.57
CA ASP A 100 2.45 -6.15 -7.96
C ASP A 100 2.37 -7.18 -6.83
N GLN A 101 1.23 -7.87 -6.76
CA GLN A 101 0.97 -8.91 -5.77
C GLN A 101 1.88 -10.15 -5.93
N SER A 102 2.70 -10.21 -6.99
CA SER A 102 3.74 -11.24 -7.11
C SER A 102 4.96 -10.95 -6.22
N THR A 103 5.09 -9.71 -5.73
CA THR A 103 6.14 -9.33 -4.78
C THR A 103 5.88 -10.01 -3.43
N PRO A 104 6.79 -10.88 -2.94
CA PRO A 104 6.63 -11.51 -1.64
C PRO A 104 6.58 -10.48 -0.50
N ALA A 105 5.72 -10.73 0.48
CA ALA A 105 5.67 -9.92 1.69
C ALA A 105 7.03 -9.93 2.41
N SER A 106 7.43 -8.76 2.89
CA SER A 106 8.69 -8.54 3.62
C SER A 106 8.43 -7.55 4.76
N GLY A 107 9.13 -7.73 5.88
CA GLY A 107 9.15 -6.72 6.96
C GLY A 107 10.15 -5.58 6.70
N GLN A 108 10.91 -5.64 5.62
CA GLN A 108 11.88 -4.61 5.23
C GLN A 108 11.27 -3.66 4.21
N VAL A 109 11.49 -2.35 4.42
CA VAL A 109 11.15 -1.32 3.44
C VAL A 109 12.15 -1.35 2.29
N LYS A 110 11.64 -1.48 1.06
CA LYS A 110 12.46 -1.35 -0.15
C LYS A 110 12.31 0.04 -0.74
N ALA A 111 13.15 0.96 -0.27
CA ALA A 111 13.17 2.33 -0.75
C ALA A 111 13.40 2.40 -2.28
N PRO A 112 12.69 3.29 -3.01
CA PRO A 112 12.99 3.56 -4.41
C PRO A 112 14.36 4.21 -4.54
N SER A 113 15.12 3.81 -5.56
CA SER A 113 16.42 4.42 -5.86
C SER A 113 16.26 5.89 -6.27
N ALA A 114 17.31 6.69 -6.06
CA ALA A 114 17.30 8.10 -6.44
C ALA A 114 17.05 8.31 -7.94
N GLU A 115 17.52 7.38 -8.78
CA GLU A 115 17.27 7.42 -10.22
C GLU A 115 15.79 7.19 -10.51
N VAL A 116 15.15 6.22 -9.85
CA VAL A 116 13.73 5.94 -10.01
C VAL A 116 12.90 7.13 -9.57
N THR A 117 13.20 7.72 -8.42
CA THR A 117 12.42 8.86 -7.93
C THR A 117 12.58 10.08 -8.83
N GLN A 118 13.80 10.44 -9.23
CA GLN A 118 14.07 11.62 -10.06
C GLN A 118 13.48 11.51 -11.48
N THR A 119 13.54 10.32 -12.08
CA THR A 119 12.99 10.09 -13.43
C THR A 119 11.46 10.15 -13.46
N ASN A 120 10.81 9.77 -12.35
CA ASN A 120 9.34 9.70 -12.24
C ASN A 120 8.71 10.95 -11.62
N LEU A 121 9.47 12.02 -11.38
CA LEU A 121 8.90 13.31 -11.02
C LEU A 121 8.09 13.88 -12.19
N ASP A 122 6.91 14.40 -11.88
CA ASP A 122 6.13 15.20 -12.81
C ASP A 122 6.74 16.61 -12.98
N ALA A 123 6.13 17.43 -13.83
CA ALA A 123 6.63 18.78 -14.09
C ALA A 123 6.67 19.65 -12.82
N LYS A 124 5.64 19.53 -11.95
CA LYS A 124 5.56 20.27 -10.69
C LYS A 124 6.67 19.83 -9.72
N GLY A 125 6.89 18.53 -9.59
CA GLY A 125 7.93 17.96 -8.75
C GLY A 125 9.33 18.38 -9.20
N LYS A 126 9.60 18.34 -10.51
CA LYS A 126 10.86 18.83 -11.10
C LYS A 126 11.09 20.31 -10.80
N GLN A 127 10.08 21.15 -11.01
CA GLN A 127 10.16 22.57 -10.71
C GLN A 127 10.45 22.84 -9.24
N MET A 128 9.79 22.12 -8.32
CA MET A 128 10.03 22.27 -6.88
C MET A 128 11.45 21.84 -6.49
N VAL A 129 11.92 20.71 -7.02
CA VAL A 129 13.29 20.23 -6.80
C VAL A 129 14.31 21.25 -7.28
N GLU A 130 14.15 21.78 -8.50
CA GLU A 130 15.05 22.81 -9.03
C GLU A 130 15.03 24.09 -8.19
N LYS A 131 13.84 24.51 -7.73
CA LYS A 131 13.68 25.67 -6.86
C LYS A 131 14.48 25.48 -5.56
N LEU A 132 14.29 24.38 -4.85
CA LEU A 132 14.97 24.10 -3.59
C LEU A 132 16.49 23.90 -3.75
N GLN A 133 16.92 23.34 -4.87
CA GLN A 133 18.35 23.23 -5.19
C GLN A 133 19.00 24.61 -5.31
N LYS A 134 18.30 25.58 -5.92
CA LYS A 134 18.78 26.96 -6.11
C LYS A 134 18.53 27.88 -4.91
N ALA A 135 17.68 27.48 -3.97
CA ALA A 135 17.35 28.29 -2.81
C ALA A 135 18.57 28.50 -1.89
N GLU A 136 18.79 29.75 -1.51
CA GLU A 136 19.82 30.15 -0.55
C GLU A 136 19.46 29.70 0.87
N ALA A 137 20.47 29.50 1.74
CA ALA A 137 20.27 28.93 3.07
C ALA A 137 19.20 29.67 3.92
N GLY A 138 19.10 30.99 3.80
CA GLY A 138 18.10 31.80 4.53
C GLY A 138 16.66 31.72 4.00
N ALA A 139 16.48 31.31 2.74
CA ALA A 139 15.16 31.16 2.12
C ALA A 139 14.70 29.69 2.06
N PHE A 140 15.66 28.76 2.05
CA PHE A 140 15.44 27.33 1.84
C PHE A 140 14.35 26.75 2.76
N ASP A 141 14.46 26.98 4.08
CA ASP A 141 13.54 26.38 5.06
C ASP A 141 12.08 26.80 4.81
N ARG A 142 11.86 28.08 4.50
CA ARG A 142 10.51 28.60 4.20
C ARG A 142 9.97 28.02 2.90
N GLU A 143 10.80 27.94 1.86
CA GLU A 143 10.39 27.38 0.57
C GLU A 143 10.08 25.88 0.66
N TYR A 144 10.88 25.13 1.40
CA TYR A 144 10.64 23.71 1.64
C TYR A 144 9.33 23.48 2.39
N VAL A 145 9.11 24.19 3.50
CA VAL A 145 7.88 24.06 4.30
C VAL A 145 6.64 24.41 3.47
N GLN A 146 6.68 25.50 2.70
CA GLN A 146 5.57 25.87 1.82
C GLN A 146 5.31 24.81 0.73
N GLY A 147 6.37 24.30 0.10
CA GLY A 147 6.26 23.23 -0.89
C GLY A 147 5.65 21.96 -0.30
N GLN A 148 6.06 21.60 0.92
CA GLN A 148 5.54 20.46 1.65
C GLN A 148 4.08 20.62 2.03
N ILE A 149 3.65 21.80 2.51
CA ILE A 149 2.23 22.08 2.79
C ILE A 149 1.38 21.90 1.53
N GLN A 150 1.80 22.47 0.40
CA GLN A 150 1.07 22.35 -0.87
C GLN A 150 1.02 20.90 -1.36
N GLY A 151 2.12 20.15 -1.24
CA GLY A 151 2.17 18.73 -1.58
C GLY A 151 1.22 17.89 -0.72
N HIS A 152 1.21 18.13 0.59
CA HIS A 152 0.34 17.41 1.52
C HIS A 152 -1.14 17.77 1.36
N GLN A 153 -1.48 19.01 1.01
CA GLN A 153 -2.86 19.38 0.65
C GLN A 153 -3.34 18.63 -0.59
N GLN A 154 -2.48 18.51 -1.61
CA GLN A 154 -2.78 17.72 -2.80
C GLN A 154 -2.94 16.22 -2.46
N LEU A 155 -2.03 15.66 -1.66
CA LEU A 155 -2.13 14.28 -1.18
C LEU A 155 -3.45 14.04 -0.43
N LEU A 156 -3.85 14.96 0.46
CA LEU A 156 -5.11 14.87 1.18
C LEU A 156 -6.31 14.81 0.23
N GLN A 157 -6.33 15.67 -0.79
CA GLN A 157 -7.38 15.69 -1.80
C GLN A 157 -7.43 14.39 -2.60
N ILE A 158 -6.28 13.82 -2.98
CA ILE A 158 -6.20 12.52 -3.65
C ILE A 158 -6.82 11.42 -2.78
N GLN A 159 -6.44 11.37 -1.49
CA GLN A 159 -6.98 10.37 -0.56
C GLN A 159 -8.49 10.53 -0.36
N GLU A 160 -8.97 11.76 -0.14
CA GLU A 160 -10.39 12.04 0.05
C GLU A 160 -11.23 11.76 -1.19
N THR A 161 -10.67 11.94 -2.38
CA THR A 161 -11.33 11.59 -3.65
C THR A 161 -11.49 10.09 -3.78
N TYR A 162 -10.41 9.33 -3.57
CA TYR A 162 -10.47 7.88 -3.67
C TYR A 162 -11.40 7.25 -2.63
N LEU A 163 -11.42 7.76 -1.39
CA LEU A 163 -12.30 7.25 -0.33
C LEU A 163 -13.80 7.39 -0.63
N LYS A 164 -14.21 8.23 -1.59
CA LYS A 164 -15.62 8.40 -1.98
C LYS A 164 -16.11 7.29 -2.92
N SER A 165 -15.22 6.68 -3.70
CA SER A 165 -15.59 5.78 -4.80
C SER A 165 -14.81 4.48 -4.85
N GLY A 166 -13.72 4.36 -4.07
CA GLY A 166 -12.90 3.16 -3.97
C GLY A 166 -13.71 1.97 -3.48
N LYS A 167 -13.38 0.79 -4.01
CA LYS A 167 -14.11 -0.46 -3.71
C LYS A 167 -13.21 -1.52 -3.13
N ASP A 168 -11.91 -1.46 -3.43
CA ASP A 168 -10.96 -2.41 -2.90
C ASP A 168 -10.74 -2.20 -1.39
N ARG A 169 -10.93 -3.27 -0.61
CA ARG A 169 -10.87 -3.21 0.87
C ARG A 169 -9.47 -2.84 1.35
N GLU A 170 -8.44 -3.40 0.74
CA GLU A 170 -7.05 -3.19 1.15
C GLU A 170 -6.64 -1.75 0.86
N ASN A 171 -6.84 -1.28 -0.38
CA ASN A 171 -6.59 0.10 -0.77
C ASN A 171 -7.34 1.09 0.11
N LEU A 172 -8.64 0.88 0.38
CA LEU A 172 -9.41 1.75 1.26
C LEU A 172 -8.84 1.83 2.69
N ASN A 173 -8.28 0.74 3.22
CA ASN A 173 -7.68 0.76 4.56
C ASN A 173 -6.34 1.48 4.58
N VAL A 174 -5.48 1.23 3.59
CA VAL A 174 -4.20 1.96 3.44
C VAL A 174 -4.47 3.45 3.23
N THR A 175 -5.42 3.82 2.38
CA THR A 175 -5.81 5.23 2.17
C THR A 175 -6.31 5.92 3.45
N LYS A 176 -7.04 5.23 4.32
CA LYS A 176 -7.48 5.81 5.60
C LYS A 176 -6.29 6.13 6.51
N LEU A 177 -5.28 5.26 6.54
CA LEU A 177 -4.05 5.47 7.31
C LEU A 177 -3.25 6.65 6.75
N MET A 178 -2.97 6.64 5.45
CA MET A 178 -2.28 7.74 4.77
C MET A 178 -2.98 9.09 5.01
N ARG A 179 -4.32 9.13 4.92
CA ARG A 179 -5.09 10.35 5.20
C ARG A 179 -4.88 10.87 6.63
N GLY A 180 -4.74 9.98 7.62
CA GLY A 180 -4.43 10.35 8.99
C GLY A 180 -3.05 11.02 9.08
N GLN A 181 -2.02 10.34 8.58
CA GLN A 181 -0.63 10.83 8.56
C GLN A 181 -0.51 12.17 7.83
N ILE A 182 -1.14 12.31 6.66
CA ILE A 182 -1.13 13.56 5.89
C ILE A 182 -1.71 14.73 6.71
N LYS A 183 -2.76 14.50 7.50
CA LYS A 183 -3.34 15.55 8.37
C LYS A 183 -2.40 15.92 9.50
N GLU A 184 -1.70 14.95 10.08
CA GLU A 184 -0.69 15.19 11.11
C GLU A 184 0.49 15.99 10.53
N HIS A 185 0.98 15.62 9.35
CA HIS A 185 2.03 16.35 8.65
C HIS A 185 1.64 17.80 8.36
N LEU A 186 0.42 18.04 7.89
CA LEU A 186 -0.09 19.40 7.67
C LEU A 186 -0.07 20.22 8.96
N ALA A 187 -0.50 19.64 10.09
CA ALA A 187 -0.49 20.34 11.37
C ALA A 187 0.95 20.67 11.82
N LEU A 188 1.88 19.71 11.70
CA LEU A 188 3.30 19.90 12.03
C LEU A 188 3.95 20.98 11.15
N LEU A 189 3.74 20.90 9.83
CA LEU A 189 4.27 21.87 8.86
C LEU A 189 3.74 23.28 9.11
N GLN A 190 2.46 23.43 9.44
CA GLN A 190 1.87 24.72 9.78
C GLN A 190 2.43 25.30 11.08
N ASP A 191 2.77 24.46 12.06
CA ASP A 191 3.44 24.92 13.28
C ASP A 191 4.87 25.38 12.98
N ILE A 192 5.61 24.61 12.18
CA ILE A 192 6.96 24.98 11.72
C ILE A 192 6.90 26.30 10.94
N GLU A 193 5.95 26.47 10.02
CA GLU A 193 5.77 27.70 9.25
C GLU A 193 5.57 28.92 10.15
N LYS A 194 4.70 28.81 11.17
CA LYS A 194 4.48 29.88 12.15
C LYS A 194 5.75 30.21 12.93
N GLN A 195 6.56 29.22 13.29
CA GLN A 195 7.83 29.44 13.98
C GLN A 195 8.85 30.14 13.08
N LEU A 196 8.94 29.76 11.79
CA LEU A 196 9.82 30.41 10.81
C LEU A 196 9.43 31.86 10.50
N GLY A 197 8.16 32.24 10.69
CA GLY A 197 7.69 33.62 10.53
C GLY A 197 7.94 34.53 11.75
N ARG A 198 8.34 33.95 12.90
CA ARG A 198 8.61 34.69 14.14
C ARG A 198 10.09 35.03 14.34
N GLY A 199 10.98 34.44 13.55
CA GLY A 199 12.42 34.72 13.51
C GLY A 199 12.79 35.56 12.29
#